data_AF-A0A7C1N0N8-F1
#
_entry.id   AF-A0A7C1N0N8-F1
#
_cell.length_a   1.000
_cell.length_b   1.000
_cell.length_c   1.000
_cell.angle_alpha   90.00
_cell.angle_beta   90.00
_cell.angle_gamma   90.00
#
_symmetry.space_group_name_H-M   'P 1'
#
loop_
_entity.id
_entity.type
_entity.pdbx_description
1 polymer ?
#
loop_
_entity_poly.entity_id
_entity_poly.type
_entity_poly.pdbx_seq_one_letter_code
_entity_poly.pdbx_strand_id
1 'polypeptide(L)' 'NWVSRKHEDEADRYSFDLTGSGGSMISALVKLSKDNLSNLHPHPLYALFHYSHPPVLERIRKIKKFR' A
#
# COMPACT_ATOMS: atom_id res chain seq x y z
N ASN A 1 8.02 -9.66 6.87
CA ASN A 1 9.46 -9.35 6.99
C ASN A 1 9.73 -7.86 6.79
N TRP A 2 10.57 -7.24 7.62
CA TRP A 2 10.83 -5.78 7.62
C TRP A 2 11.47 -5.27 6.32
N VAL A 3 12.43 -6.03 5.76
CA VAL A 3 13.09 -5.69 4.48
C VAL A 3 12.10 -5.59 3.32
N SER A 4 11.17 -6.54 3.22
CA SER A 4 10.12 -6.51 2.19
C SER A 4 9.22 -5.27 2.34
N ARG A 5 8.87 -4.87 3.57
CA ARG A 5 8.09 -3.65 3.81
C ARG A 5 8.83 -2.38 3.38
N LYS A 6 10.16 -2.36 3.46
CA LYS A 6 10.99 -1.24 2.96
C LYS A 6 11.01 -1.18 1.43
N HIS A 7 11.15 -2.34 0.76
CA HIS A 7 11.10 -2.39 -0.70
C HIS A 7 9.72 -1.99 -1.26
N GLU A 8 8.63 -2.34 -0.58
CA GLU A 8 7.29 -1.85 -0.95
C GLU A 8 7.19 -0.32 -0.88
N ASP A 9 7.82 0.29 0.12
CA ASP A 9 7.83 1.75 0.28
C ASP A 9 8.62 2.44 -0.84
N GLU A 10 9.79 1.89 -1.16
CA GLU A 10 10.64 2.38 -2.26
C GLU A 10 9.94 2.21 -3.62
N ALA A 11 9.22 1.11 -3.82
CA ALA A 11 8.43 0.86 -5.03
C ALA A 11 7.23 1.82 -5.16
N ASP A 12 6.51 2.09 -4.05
CA ASP A 12 5.42 3.06 -4.04
C ASP A 12 5.94 4.48 -4.34
N ARG A 13 7.11 4.86 -3.81
CA ARG A 13 7.78 6.14 -4.10
C ARG A 13 8.18 6.24 -5.57
N TYR A 14 8.85 5.21 -6.10
CA TYR A 14 9.28 5.16 -7.49
C TYR A 14 8.10 5.25 -8.46
N SER A 15 7.01 4.55 -8.16
CA SER A 15 5.77 4.60 -8.96
C SER A 15 5.11 5.99 -8.93
N PHE A 16 5.16 6.67 -7.78
CA PHE A 16 4.68 8.04 -7.66
C PHE A 16 5.52 9.00 -8.51
N ASP A 17 6.85 8.91 -8.41
CA ASP A 17 7.78 9.75 -9.17
C ASP A 17 7.63 9.55 -10.69
N LEU A 18 7.38 8.30 -11.14
CA LEU A 18 7.14 7.99 -12.55
C LEU A 18 5.80 8.50 -13.08
N THR A 19 4.74 8.38 -12.29
CA THR A 19 3.36 8.67 -12.76
C THR A 19 2.93 10.11 -12.50
N GLY A 20 3.59 10.79 -11.56
CA GLY A 20 3.26 12.15 -11.13
C GLY A 20 1.85 12.30 -10.53
N SER A 21 1.12 11.19 -10.31
CA SER A 21 -0.28 11.19 -9.89
C SER A 21 -0.54 10.14 -8.81
N GLY A 22 -0.40 10.56 -7.56
CA GLY A 22 -0.81 9.75 -6.41
C GLY A 22 -2.30 9.36 -6.44
N GLY A 23 -3.15 10.17 -7.10
CA GLY A 23 -4.58 9.90 -7.23
C GLY A 23 -4.88 8.63 -8.03
N SER A 24 -4.21 8.44 -9.17
CA SER A 24 -4.37 7.24 -10.01
C SER A 24 -3.88 5.98 -9.29
N MET A 25 -2.77 6.08 -8.55
CA MET A 25 -2.26 4.97 -7.74
C MET A 25 -3.22 4.57 -6.64
N ILE A 26 -3.80 5.53 -5.91
CA ILE A 26 -4.79 5.26 -4.86
C ILE A 26 -6.02 4.57 -5.45
N SER A 27 -6.51 5.04 -6.60
CA SER A 27 -7.66 4.42 -7.29
C SER A 27 -7.38 2.96 -7.66
N ALA A 28 -6.20 2.68 -8.23
CA ALA A 28 -5.77 1.33 -8.57
C ALA A 28 -5.67 0.41 -7.34
N LEU A 29 -5.10 0.90 -6.23
CA LEU A 29 -5.01 0.16 -4.97
C LEU A 29 -6.39 -0.16 -4.39
N VAL A 30 -7.33 0.79 -4.44
CA VAL A 30 -8.71 0.57 -3.98
C VAL A 30 -9.41 -0.47 -4.86
N LYS A 31 -9.25 -0.38 -6.19
CA LYS A 31 -9.83 -1.34 -7.13
C LYS A 31 -9.30 -2.76 -6.89
N LEU A 32 -7.98 -2.91 -6.79
CA LEU A 32 -7.35 -4.21 -6.49
C LEU A 32 -7.79 -4.78 -5.14
N SER A 33 -7.96 -3.93 -4.13
CA SER A 33 -8.45 -4.37 -2.82
C SER A 33 -9.88 -4.89 -2.88
N LYS A 34 -10.73 -4.21 -3.66
CA LYS A 34 -12.11 -4.61 -3.90
C LYS A 34 -12.19 -5.93 -4.66
N ASP A 35 -11.42 -6.06 -5.73
CA ASP A 35 -11.42 -7.23 -6.60
C ASP A 35 -10.88 -8.47 -5.87
N ASN A 36 -9.89 -8.28 -4.98
CA ASN A 36 -9.30 -9.36 -4.17
C ASN A 36 -10.03 -9.62 -2.84
N LEU A 37 -11.20 -8.99 -2.59
CA LEU A 37 -11.94 -9.08 -1.32
C LEU A 37 -11.03 -8.91 -0.08
N SER A 38 -10.05 -8.02 -0.20
CA SER A 38 -9.01 -7.86 0.81
C SER A 38 -9.59 -7.25 2.07
N ASN A 39 -9.24 -7.82 3.23
CA ASN A 39 -9.63 -7.21 4.50
C ASN A 39 -8.96 -5.84 4.64
N LEU A 40 -9.77 -4.79 4.67
CA LEU A 40 -9.33 -3.39 4.77
C LEU A 40 -8.90 -3.02 6.19
N HIS A 41 -9.38 -3.76 7.20
CA HIS A 41 -9.07 -3.55 8.62
C HIS A 41 -8.61 -4.87 9.27
N PRO A 42 -7.46 -5.42 8.84
CA PRO A 42 -6.88 -6.55 9.55
C PRO A 42 -6.41 -6.08 10.93
N HIS A 43 -6.59 -6.92 11.95
CA HIS A 43 -6.06 -6.63 13.27
C HIS A 43 -4.53 -6.41 13.18
N PRO A 44 -3.94 -5.37 13.82
CA PRO A 44 -2.53 -5.01 13.62
C PRO A 44 -1.55 -6.17 13.84
N LEU A 45 -1.79 -6.98 14.87
CA LEU A 45 -0.99 -8.18 15.14
C LEU A 45 -1.15 -9.25 14.04
N TYR A 46 -2.36 -9.44 13.53
CA TYR A 46 -2.61 -10.39 12.44
C TYR A 46 -1.91 -9.96 11.15
N ALA A 47 -1.96 -8.66 10.82
CA ALA A 47 -1.25 -8.11 9.67
C ALA A 47 0.29 -8.20 9.82
N LEU A 48 0.80 -8.07 11.05
CA LEU A 48 2.23 -8.18 11.30
C LEU A 48 2.75 -9.60 11.06
N PHE A 49 1.99 -10.61 11.47
CA PHE A 49 2.35 -12.03 11.36
C PHE A 49 1.99 -12.66 10.02
N HIS A 50 0.80 -12.38 9.46
CA HIS A 50 0.30 -13.06 8.26
C HIS A 50 0.46 -12.28 6.96
N TYR A 51 0.57 -10.94 7.01
CA TYR A 51 0.73 -10.15 5.79
C TYR A 51 2.20 -9.88 5.50
N SER A 52 2.66 -10.33 4.34
CA SER A 52 3.99 -10.01 3.82
C SER A 52 4.16 -8.51 3.54
N HIS A 53 3.06 -7.80 3.27
CA HIS A 53 3.03 -6.40 2.86
C HIS A 53 2.19 -5.54 3.83
N PRO A 54 2.40 -4.21 3.88
CA PRO A 54 1.56 -3.32 4.70
C PRO A 54 0.10 -3.31 4.22
N PRO A 55 -0.88 -3.11 5.13
CA PRO A 55 -2.28 -2.95 4.74
C PRO A 55 -2.47 -1.82 3.72
N VAL A 56 -3.44 -1.98 2.83
CA VAL A 56 -3.66 -1.02 1.73
C VAL A 56 -3.97 0.39 2.23
N LEU A 57 -4.68 0.52 3.36
CA LEU A 57 -4.92 1.82 4.00
C LEU A 57 -3.62 2.53 4.41
N GLU A 58 -2.60 1.79 4.85
CA GLU A 58 -1.31 2.36 5.22
C GLU A 58 -0.58 2.88 3.97
N ARG A 59 -0.60 2.11 2.88
CA ARG A 59 -0.03 2.51 1.58
C ARG A 59 -0.71 3.76 1.02
N ILE A 60 -2.05 3.82 1.03
CA ILE A 60 -2.81 5.00 0.61
C ILE A 60 -2.44 6.23 1.43
N ARG A 61 -2.31 6.11 2.75
CA ARG A 61 -1.90 7.24 3.62
C ARG A 61 -0.49 7.72 3.30
N LYS A 62 0.44 6.83 2.96
CA LYS A 62 1.80 7.19 2.55
C LYS A 62 1.81 7.91 1.20
N ILE A 63 1.10 7.38 0.19
CA ILE A 63 0.99 8.00 -1.13
C ILE A 63 0.40 9.41 -1.03
N LYS A 64 -0.60 9.63 -0.17
CA LYS A 64 -1.15 10.98 0.10
C LYS A 64 -0.15 11.96 0.72
N LYS A 65 0.94 11.47 1.33
CA LYS A 65 2.01 12.29 1.90
C LYS A 65 3.15 12.53 0.93
N PHE A 66 3.23 11.79 -0.18
CA PHE A 66 4.17 12.12 -1.25
C PHE A 66 3.77 13.49 -1.82
N ARG A 67 4.72 14.43 -1.82
CA ARG A 67 4.54 15.79 -2.31
C ARG A 67 5.05 15.89 -3.72
#